data_AF-A0A8H7P0M4-F1
#
_entry.id   AF-A0A8H7P0M4-F1
#
_cell.length_a   1.000
_cell.length_b   1.000
_cell.length_c   1.000
_cell.angle_alpha   90.00
_cell.angle_beta   90.00
_cell.angle_gamma   90.00
#
_symmetry.space_group_name_H-M   'P 1'
#
loop_
_entity.id
_entity.type
_entity.pdbx_description
1 polymer ?
#
loop_
_entity_poly.entity_id
_entity_poly.type
_entity_poly.pdbx_seq_one_letter_code
_entity_poly.pdbx_strand_id
1 'polypeptide(L)'
;MADKTRLQRFLKFIEVPIDPNATYKNDHWTNRDLIPMPADRRTYAIWSYFIYWCISGLCISAYTTGSTLLAYGLTAGQAIGALVIGAVATGLLSISCGWMGERHHIGFTVASRFTWGMRGAYFPIIIRTFTWDGLQGYWGGQAMAVRHSSLSGFMVLTNHGSLAVGDNWSRHSWSVTL
;
A
#
# COMPACT_ATOMS: atom_id res chain seq x y z
N MET A 1 -8.89 -28.94 31.43
CA MET A 1 -10.03 -28.99 30.48
C MET A 1 -10.69 -27.62 30.21
N ALA A 2 -10.40 -26.54 30.95
CA ALA A 2 -11.00 -25.21 30.74
C ALA A 2 -10.41 -24.38 29.57
N ASP A 3 -9.27 -24.80 29.01
CA ASP A 3 -8.54 -24.03 28.00
C ASP A 3 -9.18 -24.12 26.60
N LYS A 4 -9.75 -25.28 26.25
CA LYS A 4 -10.43 -25.51 24.97
C LYS A 4 -11.58 -24.52 24.76
N THR A 5 -12.29 -24.15 25.82
CA THR A 5 -13.45 -23.25 25.75
C THR A 5 -13.06 -21.79 25.49
N ARG A 6 -11.91 -21.34 26.00
CA ARG A 6 -11.38 -19.99 25.71
C ARG A 6 -10.82 -19.91 24.30
N LEU A 7 -10.05 -20.93 23.90
CA LEU A 7 -9.49 -21.02 22.55
C LEU A 7 -10.61 -21.12 21.51
N GLN A 8 -11.65 -21.91 21.76
CA GLN A 8 -12.82 -21.99 20.88
C GLN A 8 -13.58 -20.66 20.79
N ARG A 9 -13.72 -19.92 21.91
CA ARG A 9 -14.39 -18.62 21.89
C ARG A 9 -13.59 -17.57 21.11
N PHE A 10 -12.27 -17.62 21.22
CA PHE A 10 -11.35 -16.79 20.44
C PHE A 10 -11.34 -17.15 18.96
N LEU A 11 -11.30 -18.45 18.63
CA LEU A 11 -11.40 -18.92 17.25
C LEU A 11 -12.74 -18.52 16.61
N LYS A 12 -13.85 -18.64 17.35
CA LYS A 12 -15.18 -18.19 16.88
C LYS A 12 -15.28 -16.67 16.71
N PHE A 13 -14.46 -15.91 17.42
CA PHE A 13 -14.38 -14.46 17.29
C PHE A 13 -13.61 -14.04 16.03
N ILE A 14 -12.60 -14.83 15.64
CA ILE A 14 -11.80 -14.60 14.41
C ILE A 14 -12.47 -15.20 13.18
N GLU A 15 -13.37 -16.17 13.36
CA GLU A 15 -14.10 -16.81 12.26
C GLU A 15 -14.91 -15.78 11.47
N VAL A 16 -14.74 -15.80 10.14
CA VAL A 16 -15.41 -14.84 9.26
C VAL A 16 -16.92 -15.09 9.29
N PRO A 17 -17.74 -14.04 9.54
CA PRO A 17 -19.18 -14.19 9.61
C PRO A 17 -19.74 -14.76 8.31
N ILE A 18 -20.61 -15.75 8.40
CA ILE A 18 -21.29 -16.37 7.26
C ILE A 18 -22.57 -15.60 6.99
N ASP A 19 -22.81 -15.24 5.73
CA ASP A 19 -24.06 -14.57 5.35
C ASP A 19 -25.24 -15.55 5.46
N PRO A 20 -26.40 -15.12 6.01
CA PRO A 20 -27.52 -16.01 6.36
C PRO A 20 -28.18 -16.72 5.15
N ASN A 21 -27.91 -16.27 3.91
CA ASN A 21 -28.37 -16.88 2.65
C ASN A 21 -27.22 -17.39 1.77
N ALA A 22 -26.06 -17.71 2.34
CA ALA A 22 -24.88 -18.13 1.59
C ALA A 22 -25.05 -19.54 0.97
N THR A 23 -24.90 -19.65 -0.36
CA THR A 23 -24.84 -20.94 -1.09
C THR A 23 -23.47 -21.64 -0.95
N TYR A 24 -22.53 -21.04 -0.22
CA TYR A 24 -21.16 -21.54 -0.08
C TYR A 24 -20.86 -21.96 1.37
N LYS A 25 -20.01 -22.98 1.51
CA LYS A 25 -19.44 -23.37 2.80
C LYS A 25 -18.14 -22.61 3.02
N ASN A 26 -17.90 -22.14 4.25
CA ASN A 26 -16.62 -21.53 4.61
C ASN A 26 -15.55 -22.63 4.66
N ASP A 27 -14.60 -22.57 3.74
CA ASP A 27 -13.48 -23.50 3.60
C ASP A 27 -12.21 -22.70 3.25
N HIS A 28 -11.04 -23.34 3.28
CA HIS A 28 -9.75 -22.74 2.94
C HIS A 28 -9.75 -22.04 1.57
N TRP A 29 -10.66 -22.44 0.67
CA TRP A 29 -10.75 -21.95 -0.70
C TRP A 29 -11.93 -21.01 -0.94
N THR A 30 -12.90 -20.98 -0.04
CA THR A 30 -14.20 -20.32 -0.23
C THR A 30 -14.58 -19.60 1.04
N ASN A 31 -14.57 -18.27 1.00
CA ASN A 31 -14.92 -17.41 2.13
C ASN A 31 -15.77 -16.24 1.63
N ARG A 32 -16.44 -15.54 2.54
CA ARG A 32 -17.25 -14.33 2.28
C ARG A 32 -16.51 -13.25 1.51
N ASP A 33 -15.21 -13.11 1.74
CA ASP A 33 -14.37 -12.10 1.08
C ASP A 33 -13.89 -12.56 -0.31
N LEU A 34 -14.02 -13.85 -0.59
CA LEU A 34 -13.50 -14.48 -1.80
C LEU A 34 -14.56 -14.71 -2.87
N ILE A 35 -15.82 -14.80 -2.46
CA ILE A 35 -16.95 -14.87 -3.38
C ILE A 35 -17.11 -13.56 -4.16
N PRO A 36 -17.67 -13.60 -5.37
CA PRO A 36 -17.99 -12.40 -6.12
C PRO A 36 -18.85 -11.44 -5.29
N MET A 37 -18.47 -10.16 -5.27
CA MET A 37 -19.16 -9.18 -4.43
C MET A 37 -20.60 -8.95 -4.90
N PRO A 38 -21.61 -9.14 -4.02
CA PRO A 38 -23.01 -8.87 -4.34
C PRO A 38 -23.23 -7.37 -4.59
N ALA A 39 -24.26 -7.02 -5.37
CA ALA A 39 -24.56 -5.64 -5.76
C ALA A 39 -24.70 -4.70 -4.55
N ASP A 40 -25.30 -5.19 -3.47
CA ASP A 40 -25.56 -4.41 -2.24
C ASP A 40 -24.27 -3.95 -1.52
N ARG A 41 -23.13 -4.58 -1.79
CA ARG A 41 -21.82 -4.23 -1.18
C ARG A 41 -20.95 -3.34 -2.06
N ARG A 42 -21.45 -2.93 -3.23
CA ARG A 42 -20.70 -2.13 -4.21
C ARG A 42 -20.90 -0.64 -3.91
N THR A 43 -20.23 -0.15 -2.87
CA THR A 43 -20.33 1.25 -2.42
C THR A 43 -19.37 2.21 -3.13
N TYR A 44 -18.47 1.69 -3.97
CA TYR A 44 -17.48 2.50 -4.69
C TYR A 44 -18.13 3.23 -5.86
N ALA A 45 -18.37 4.53 -5.67
CA ALA A 45 -18.80 5.43 -6.72
C ALA A 45 -17.63 5.88 -7.61
N ILE A 46 -17.95 6.50 -8.75
CA ILE A 46 -16.97 7.06 -9.70
C ILE A 46 -16.02 8.06 -9.00
N TRP A 47 -16.53 8.85 -8.06
CA TRP A 47 -15.71 9.78 -7.26
C TRP A 47 -14.67 9.06 -6.39
N SER A 48 -15.05 7.97 -5.75
CA SER A 48 -14.13 7.15 -4.96
C SER A 48 -13.00 6.60 -5.83
N TYR A 49 -13.31 6.22 -7.07
CA TYR A 49 -12.33 5.76 -8.04
C TYR A 49 -11.35 6.87 -8.43
N PHE A 50 -11.83 8.07 -8.77
CA PHE A 50 -10.97 9.21 -9.12
C PHE A 50 -10.03 9.59 -7.97
N ILE A 51 -10.57 9.71 -6.76
CA ILE A 51 -9.80 10.06 -5.56
C ILE A 51 -8.74 9.00 -5.27
N TYR A 52 -9.08 7.72 -5.41
CA TYR A 52 -8.13 6.61 -5.22
C TYR A 52 -6.91 6.75 -6.14
N TRP A 53 -7.13 7.03 -7.43
CA TRP A 53 -6.02 7.19 -8.38
C TRP A 53 -5.19 8.45 -8.11
N CYS A 54 -5.83 9.56 -7.74
CA CYS A 54 -5.12 10.77 -7.34
C CYS A 54 -4.20 10.52 -6.13
N ILE A 55 -4.72 9.87 -5.08
CA ILE A 55 -3.95 9.54 -3.88
C ILE A 55 -2.80 8.58 -4.22
N SER A 56 -3.06 7.58 -5.06
CA SER A 56 -2.01 6.64 -5.51
C SER A 56 -0.88 7.33 -6.28
N GLY A 57 -1.18 8.39 -7.03
CA GLY A 57 -0.17 9.19 -7.71
C GLY A 57 0.64 10.07 -6.75
N LEU A 58 0.03 10.52 -5.65
CA LEU A 58 0.65 11.34 -4.60
C LEU A 58 1.43 10.48 -3.60
N CYS A 59 2.36 9.66 -4.10
CA CYS A 59 3.24 8.84 -3.26
C CYS A 59 4.71 9.28 -3.34
N ILE A 60 5.48 9.01 -2.29
CA ILE A 60 6.91 9.35 -2.20
C ILE A 60 7.68 8.76 -3.38
N SER A 61 7.34 7.54 -3.80
CA SER A 61 7.99 6.88 -4.93
C SER A 61 7.87 7.67 -6.23
N ALA A 62 6.70 8.26 -6.51
CA ALA A 62 6.49 9.09 -7.70
C ALA A 62 7.33 10.37 -7.66
N TYR A 63 7.41 11.02 -6.49
CA TYR A 63 8.26 12.20 -6.31
C TYR A 63 9.74 11.87 -6.51
N THR A 64 10.20 10.75 -5.95
CA THR A 64 11.58 10.30 -6.13
C THR A 64 11.89 10.01 -7.59
N THR A 65 10.97 9.38 -8.34
CA THR A 65 11.15 9.15 -9.79
C THR A 65 11.30 10.46 -10.58
N GLY A 66 10.54 11.50 -10.23
CA GLY A 66 10.72 12.82 -10.84
C GLY A 66 12.10 13.41 -10.55
N SER A 67 12.55 13.33 -9.30
CA SER A 67 13.86 13.81 -8.89
C SER A 67 15.02 13.07 -9.56
N THR A 68 14.90 11.74 -9.75
CA THR A 68 15.96 10.96 -10.42
C THR A 68 16.06 11.32 -11.89
N LEU A 69 14.94 11.52 -12.61
CA LEU A 69 14.94 11.95 -14.01
C LEU A 69 15.66 13.29 -14.22
N LEU A 70 15.47 14.23 -13.30
CA LEU A 70 16.19 15.51 -13.31
C LEU A 70 17.68 15.31 -13.01
N ALA A 71 18.02 14.44 -12.06
CA ALA A 71 19.41 14.10 -11.75
C ALA A 71 20.14 13.42 -12.91
N TYR A 72 19.44 12.69 -13.78
CA TYR A 72 19.98 12.13 -15.02
C TYR A 72 20.32 13.18 -16.09
N GLY A 73 20.05 14.47 -15.84
CA GLY A 73 20.43 15.56 -16.74
C GLY A 73 19.38 15.93 -17.80
N LEU A 74 18.14 15.40 -17.68
CA LEU A 74 17.05 15.81 -18.55
C LEU A 74 16.58 17.23 -18.20
N THR A 75 16.23 18.01 -19.23
CA THR A 75 15.55 19.29 -19.02
C THR A 75 14.18 19.05 -18.39
N ALA A 76 13.71 19.97 -17.54
CA ALA A 76 12.45 19.82 -16.81
C ALA A 76 11.25 19.48 -17.72
N GLY A 77 11.19 20.10 -18.91
CA GLY A 77 10.15 19.80 -19.90
C GLY A 77 10.22 18.37 -20.46
N GLN A 78 11.43 17.85 -20.70
CA GLN A 78 11.63 16.48 -21.19
C GLN A 78 11.29 15.44 -20.12
N ALA A 79 11.65 15.71 -18.86
CA ALA A 79 11.33 14.84 -17.72
C ALA A 79 9.82 14.72 -17.51
N ILE A 80 9.09 15.84 -17.58
CA ILE A 80 7.61 15.85 -17.50
C ILE A 80 7.00 15.08 -18.67
N GLY A 81 7.49 15.29 -19.90
CA GLY A 81 7.03 14.55 -21.08
C GLY A 81 7.21 13.03 -20.93
N ALA A 82 8.37 12.59 -20.45
CA ALA A 82 8.64 11.17 -20.21
C ALA A 82 7.72 10.56 -19.14
N LEU A 83 7.47 11.29 -18.04
CA LEU A 83 6.55 10.86 -16.98
C LEU A 83 5.11 10.72 -17.50
N VAL A 84 4.64 11.67 -18.31
CA VAL A 84 3.28 11.61 -18.88
C VAL A 84 3.13 10.41 -19.80
N ILE A 85 4.10 10.14 -20.67
CA ILE A 85 4.08 8.98 -21.57
C ILE A 85 4.07 7.67 -20.74
N GLY A 86 4.91 7.58 -19.71
CA GLY A 86 4.93 6.43 -18.81
C GLY A 86 3.60 6.23 -18.07
N ALA A 87 2.99 7.32 -17.59
CA ALA A 87 1.69 7.28 -16.92
C ALA A 87 0.56 6.83 -17.86
N VAL A 88 0.55 7.30 -19.11
CA VAL A 88 -0.43 6.86 -20.13
C VAL A 88 -0.27 5.38 -20.44
N ALA A 89 0.96 4.90 -20.67
CA ALA A 89 1.23 3.49 -20.94
C ALA A 89 0.81 2.61 -19.74
N THR A 90 1.14 3.03 -18.53
CA THR A 90 0.76 2.32 -17.29
C THR A 90 -0.75 2.35 -17.07
N GLY A 91 -1.42 3.45 -17.40
CA GLY A 91 -2.87 3.58 -17.35
C GLY A 91 -3.58 2.61 -18.29
N LEU A 92 -3.12 2.49 -19.53
CA LEU A 92 -3.67 1.52 -20.50
C LEU A 92 -3.50 0.08 -20.00
N LEU A 93 -2.32 -0.25 -19.49
CA LEU A 93 -2.06 -1.56 -18.88
C LEU A 93 -3.00 -1.81 -17.69
N SER A 94 -3.16 -0.82 -16.81
CA SER A 94 -4.01 -0.93 -15.62
C SER A 94 -5.48 -1.16 -15.97
N ILE A 95 -5.99 -0.49 -17.01
CA ILE A 95 -7.36 -0.71 -17.52
C ILE A 95 -7.50 -2.13 -18.06
N SER A 96 -6.52 -2.60 -18.84
CA SER A 96 -6.54 -3.96 -19.39
C SER A 96 -6.53 -5.03 -18.29
N CYS A 97 -5.72 -4.86 -17.25
CA CYS A 97 -5.69 -5.73 -16.08
C CYS A 97 -6.97 -5.63 -15.23
N GLY A 98 -7.56 -4.43 -15.14
CA GLY A 98 -8.77 -4.17 -14.36
C GLY A 98 -10.04 -4.75 -14.98
N TRP A 99 -10.04 -5.05 -16.28
CA TRP A 99 -11.22 -5.53 -17.00
C TRP A 99 -11.78 -6.85 -16.43
N MET A 100 -10.89 -7.75 -16.00
CA MET A 100 -11.29 -9.01 -15.36
C MET A 100 -11.97 -8.78 -14.01
N GLY A 101 -11.53 -7.76 -13.26
CA GLY A 101 -12.12 -7.39 -11.97
C GLY A 101 -13.50 -6.77 -12.11
N GLU A 102 -13.74 -6.01 -13.17
CA GLU A 102 -15.05 -5.39 -13.44
C GLU A 102 -16.09 -6.42 -13.87
N ARG A 103 -15.76 -7.31 -14.81
CA ARG A 103 -16.74 -8.30 -15.30
C ARG A 103 -17.05 -9.39 -14.28
N HIS A 104 -16.01 -9.96 -13.67
CA HIS A 104 -16.17 -11.12 -12.80
C HIS A 104 -16.30 -10.75 -11.32
N HIS A 105 -16.07 -9.48 -10.94
CA HIS A 105 -16.23 -8.98 -9.57
C HIS A 105 -15.40 -9.77 -8.54
N ILE A 106 -14.24 -10.27 -8.98
CA ILE A 106 -13.30 -11.08 -8.19
C ILE A 106 -12.00 -10.31 -7.94
N GLY A 107 -11.39 -10.56 -6.78
CA GLY A 107 -10.09 -9.99 -6.43
C GLY A 107 -8.91 -10.69 -7.11
N PHE A 108 -7.74 -10.05 -7.08
CA PHE A 108 -6.50 -10.57 -7.65
C PHE A 108 -6.13 -11.98 -7.13
N THR A 109 -6.43 -12.28 -5.85
CA THR A 109 -6.14 -13.57 -5.21
C THR A 109 -6.94 -14.74 -5.79
N VAL A 110 -8.09 -14.48 -6.41
CA VAL A 110 -8.90 -15.47 -7.12
C VAL A 110 -8.48 -15.50 -8.59
N ALA A 111 -8.27 -14.33 -9.19
CA ALA A 111 -7.83 -14.22 -10.57
C ALA A 111 -6.48 -14.94 -10.82
N SER A 112 -5.54 -14.85 -9.88
CA SER A 112 -4.23 -15.52 -9.98
C SER A 112 -4.32 -17.05 -9.98
N ARG A 113 -5.40 -17.62 -9.44
CA ARG A 113 -5.64 -19.08 -9.42
C ARG A 113 -5.93 -19.64 -10.81
N PHE A 114 -6.48 -18.84 -11.73
CA PHE A 114 -6.71 -19.29 -13.11
C PHE A 114 -5.40 -19.53 -13.86
N THR A 115 -4.37 -18.72 -13.60
CA THR A 115 -3.08 -18.81 -14.29
C THR A 115 -2.10 -19.74 -13.58
N TRP A 116 -2.03 -19.70 -12.25
CA TRP A 116 -1.02 -20.43 -11.45
C TRP A 116 -1.57 -21.68 -10.75
N GLY A 117 -2.88 -21.94 -10.84
CA GLY A 117 -3.56 -23.02 -10.13
C GLY A 117 -3.77 -22.73 -8.64
N MET A 118 -4.43 -23.67 -7.95
CA MET A 118 -4.85 -23.52 -6.54
C MET A 118 -3.68 -23.34 -5.56
N ARG A 119 -2.61 -24.13 -5.73
CA ARG A 119 -1.41 -24.08 -4.86
C ARG A 119 -0.35 -23.12 -5.38
N GLY A 120 -0.29 -22.86 -6.69
CA GLY A 120 0.69 -21.94 -7.27
C GLY A 120 0.34 -20.47 -7.06
N ALA A 121 -0.94 -20.14 -6.81
CA ALA A 121 -1.39 -18.77 -6.57
C ALA A 121 -0.73 -18.09 -5.36
N TYR A 122 -0.17 -18.83 -4.40
CA TYR A 122 0.54 -18.24 -3.25
C TYR A 122 1.81 -17.50 -3.67
N PHE A 123 2.51 -17.95 -4.70
CA PHE A 123 3.75 -17.34 -5.16
C PHE A 123 3.58 -15.87 -5.61
N PRO A 124 2.68 -15.54 -6.58
CA PRO A 124 2.46 -14.15 -6.98
C PRO A 124 1.86 -13.28 -5.87
N ILE A 125 1.07 -13.88 -4.96
CA ILE A 125 0.51 -13.15 -3.82
C ILE A 125 1.63 -12.70 -2.87
N ILE A 126 2.54 -13.61 -2.51
CA ILE A 126 3.66 -13.30 -1.60
C ILE A 126 4.56 -12.23 -2.21
N ILE A 127 4.95 -12.36 -3.48
CA ILE A 127 5.78 -11.37 -4.18
C ILE A 127 5.12 -10.00 -4.13
N ARG A 128 3.83 -9.93 -4.46
CA ARG A 128 3.08 -8.66 -4.45
C ARG A 128 3.14 -7.97 -3.08
N THR A 129 2.88 -8.71 -2.01
CA THR A 129 2.88 -8.17 -0.64
C THR A 129 4.25 -7.62 -0.24
N PHE A 130 5.34 -8.30 -0.61
CA PHE A 130 6.68 -7.83 -0.25
C PHE A 130 7.15 -6.65 -1.11
N THR A 131 6.85 -6.63 -2.40
CA THR A 131 7.42 -5.63 -3.32
C THR A 131 6.80 -4.25 -3.13
N TRP A 132 5.46 -4.14 -3.18
CA TRP A 132 4.82 -2.82 -3.13
C TRP A 132 4.48 -2.41 -1.70
N ASP A 133 3.82 -3.29 -0.94
CA ASP A 133 3.40 -2.94 0.42
C ASP A 133 4.63 -2.82 1.34
N GLY A 134 5.66 -3.65 1.12
CA GLY A 134 6.95 -3.51 1.79
C GLY A 134 7.67 -2.20 1.47
N LEU A 135 7.68 -1.76 0.21
CA LEU A 135 8.29 -0.49 -0.19
C LEU A 135 7.56 0.70 0.44
N GLN A 136 6.22 0.68 0.47
CA GLN A 136 5.45 1.74 1.12
C GLN A 136 5.65 1.75 2.64
N GLY A 137 5.76 0.56 3.26
CA GLY A 137 6.13 0.41 4.66
C GLY A 137 7.51 1.00 4.97
N TYR A 138 8.49 0.81 4.08
CA TYR A 138 9.82 1.40 4.21
C TYR A 138 9.78 2.94 4.21
N TRP A 139 9.07 3.55 3.25
CA TRP A 139 8.92 5.00 3.21
C TRP A 139 8.18 5.54 4.44
N GLY A 140 7.16 4.83 4.91
CA GLY A 140 6.47 5.14 6.17
C GLY A 140 7.39 5.07 7.39
N GLY A 141 8.27 4.06 7.44
CA GLY A 141 9.27 3.90 8.50
C GLY A 141 10.28 5.05 8.54
N GLN A 142 10.78 5.48 7.38
CA GLN A 142 11.68 6.64 7.25
C GLN A 142 11.00 7.93 7.74
N ALA A 143 9.76 8.17 7.33
CA ALA A 143 9.00 9.34 7.80
C ALA A 143 8.81 9.33 9.32
N MET A 144 8.62 8.15 9.92
CA MET A 144 8.47 8.01 11.35
C MET A 144 9.76 8.20 12.13
N ALA A 145 10.89 7.70 11.60
CA ALA A 145 12.21 7.94 12.15
C ALA A 145 12.53 9.44 12.19
N VAL A 146 12.29 10.16 11.09
CA VAL A 146 12.50 11.63 11.02
C VAL A 146 11.62 12.37 12.03
N ARG A 147 10.35 11.97 12.17
CA ARG A 147 9.46 12.57 13.19
C ARG A 147 9.99 12.34 14.60
N HIS A 148 10.44 11.13 14.91
CA HIS A 148 10.95 10.80 16.24
C HIS A 148 12.22 11.60 16.57
N SER A 149 13.17 11.69 15.64
CA SER A 149 14.38 12.50 15.79
C SER A 149 14.09 14.00 15.90
N SER A 150 13.09 14.49 15.19
CA SER A 150 12.68 15.90 15.27
C SER A 150 12.02 16.23 16.61
N LEU A 151 11.21 15.30 17.15
CA LEU A 151 10.55 15.47 18.44
C LEU A 151 11.54 15.42 19.61
N SER A 152 12.51 14.50 19.58
CA SER A 152 13.55 14.44 20.61
C SER A 152 14.49 15.65 20.57
N GLY A 153 14.86 16.13 19.38
CA GLY A 153 15.62 17.37 19.20
C GLY A 153 14.87 18.62 19.70
N PHE A 154 13.56 18.72 19.43
CA PHE A 154 12.73 19.81 19.94
C PHE A 154 12.61 19.80 21.47
N MET A 155 12.50 18.62 22.08
CA MET A 155 12.40 18.48 23.54
C MET A 155 13.73 18.79 24.26
N VAL A 156 14.87 18.54 23.61
CA VAL A 156 16.19 19.01 24.07
C VAL A 156 16.29 20.54 24.00
N LEU A 157 15.83 21.16 22.89
CA LEU A 157 15.81 22.62 22.74
C LEU A 157 14.82 23.33 23.68
N THR A 158 13.77 22.64 24.14
CA THR A 158 12.77 23.22 25.04
C THR A 158 13.17 23.10 26.53
N ASN A 159 13.97 22.09 26.91
CA ASN A 159 14.54 21.96 28.26
C ASN A 159 15.70 22.95 28.52
N HIS A 160 16.40 23.38 27.47
CA HIS A 160 17.40 24.44 27.54
C HIS A 160 16.78 25.77 27.09
N GLY A 161 16.01 26.40 27.98
CA GLY A 161 15.45 27.72 27.73
C GLY A 161 16.51 28.73 27.27
N SER A 162 16.25 29.38 26.13
CA SER A 162 16.77 30.68 25.71
C SER A 162 18.23 30.87 25.28
N LEU A 163 19.09 29.86 25.12
CA LEU A 163 20.47 30.11 24.65
C LEU A 163 20.97 29.08 23.63
N ALA A 164 20.66 29.30 22.35
CA ALA A 164 21.51 28.98 21.18
C ALA A 164 20.70 29.08 19.87
N VAL A 165 20.20 30.27 19.54
CA VAL A 165 19.92 30.61 18.14
C VAL A 165 21.28 30.91 17.51
N GLY A 166 21.83 29.92 16.81
CA GLY A 166 23.10 30.02 16.08
C GLY A 166 24.20 29.19 16.73
N ASP A 167 24.53 28.04 16.11
CA ASP A 167 25.92 27.56 15.96
C ASP A 167 26.08 26.05 15.69
N ASN A 168 25.00 25.25 15.58
CA ASN A 168 25.18 23.79 15.41
C ASN A 168 24.54 23.14 14.17
N TRP A 169 23.95 23.94 13.27
CA TRP A 169 23.31 23.42 12.04
C TRP A 169 24.27 23.05 10.90
N SER A 170 25.60 23.13 11.09
CA SER A 170 26.57 22.70 10.06
C SER A 170 27.27 21.36 10.37
N ARG A 171 27.25 20.89 11.62
CA ARG A 171 28.06 19.71 12.02
C ARG A 171 27.34 18.38 12.01
N HIS A 172 26.00 18.34 11.99
CA HIS A 172 25.23 17.09 12.02
C HIS A 172 24.63 16.65 10.68
N SER A 173 24.75 17.46 9.63
CA SER A 173 24.23 17.08 8.30
C SER A 173 25.12 16.07 7.55
N TRP A 174 26.33 15.76 8.05
CA TRP A 174 27.33 14.93 7.35
C TRP A 174 27.44 13.48 7.84
N SER A 175 26.64 13.03 8.82
CA SER A 175 26.74 11.65 9.35
C SER A 175 25.62 10.69 8.93
N VAL A 176 24.69 11.10 8.07
CA VAL A 176 23.58 10.23 7.59
C VAL A 176 23.60 10.08 6.06
N THR A 177 24.78 10.08 5.47
CA THR A 177 24.96 9.67 4.07
C THR A 177 26.30 8.97 3.91
N LEU A 178 26.42 7.78 4.50
CA LEU A 178 27.33 6.68 4.11
C LEU A 178 26.74 5.37 4.62
#